data_AF-A0A258ENH5-F1
#
_entry.id   AF-A0A258ENH5-F1
#
_cell.length_a   1.000
_cell.length_b   1.000
_cell.length_c   1.000
_cell.angle_alpha   90.00
_cell.angle_beta   90.00
_cell.angle_gamma   90.00
#
_symmetry.space_group_name_H-M   'P 1'
#
loop_
_entity.id
_entity.type
_entity.pdbx_description
1 polymer ?
#
loop_
_entity_poly.entity_id
_entity_poly.type
_entity_poly.pdbx_seq_one_letter_code
_entity_poly.pdbx_strand_id
1 'polypeptide(L)'
;MKKFLIVSFGLIAVIALASPWIIILVGRNQLHNYRIPQREQLVENEPKQRVLAIFPHPDDEVTVAGTIQTLKEDGHEVRLACLTRGEKGKSSGIKDEVELAKIRSKEMA
;
A
#
# COMPACT_ATOMS: atom_id res chain seq x y z
N MET A 1 -31.37 -5.16 56.69
CA MET A 1 -30.76 -6.25 55.89
C MET A 1 -31.31 -6.31 54.45
N LYS A 2 -32.63 -6.47 54.23
CA LYS A 2 -33.21 -6.58 52.86
C LYS A 2 -32.93 -5.41 51.91
N LYS A 3 -32.99 -4.16 52.40
CA LYS A 3 -32.68 -2.96 51.58
C LYS A 3 -31.23 -2.91 51.10
N PHE A 4 -30.29 -3.30 51.96
CA PHE A 4 -28.87 -3.42 51.60
C PHE A 4 -28.63 -4.50 50.55
N LEU A 5 -29.35 -5.62 50.66
CA LEU A 5 -29.26 -6.72 49.69
C LEU A 5 -29.75 -6.28 48.30
N ILE A 6 -30.85 -5.53 48.23
CA ILE A 6 -31.42 -5.01 46.97
C ILE A 6 -30.46 -4.00 46.32
N VAL A 7 -29.87 -3.09 47.10
CA VAL A 7 -28.89 -2.12 46.59
C VAL A 7 -27.63 -2.83 46.07
N SER A 8 -27.14 -3.84 46.79
CA SER A 8 -25.99 -4.64 46.36
C SER A 8 -26.28 -5.40 45.06
N PHE A 9 -27.46 -6.01 44.93
CA PHE A 9 -27.85 -6.73 43.70
C PHE A 9 -27.99 -5.77 42.51
N GLY A 10 -28.55 -4.58 42.74
CA GLY A 10 -28.65 -3.54 41.73
C GLY A 10 -27.28 -3.06 41.25
N LEU A 11 -26.33 -2.86 42.16
CA LEU A 11 -24.97 -2.45 41.81
C LEU A 11 -24.23 -3.54 41.01
N ILE A 12 -24.34 -4.79 41.42
CA ILE A 12 -23.76 -5.94 40.70
C ILE A 12 -24.37 -6.04 39.29
N ALA A 13 -25.68 -5.87 39.15
CA ALA A 13 -26.35 -5.88 37.85
C ALA A 13 -25.86 -4.76 36.94
N VAL A 14 -25.67 -3.53 37.46
CA VAL A 14 -25.12 -2.40 36.69
C VAL A 14 -23.69 -2.69 36.23
N ILE A 15 -22.83 -3.20 37.12
CA ILE A 15 -21.45 -3.55 36.78
C ILE A 15 -21.42 -4.67 35.73
N ALA A 16 -22.24 -5.71 35.90
CA ALA A 16 -22.34 -6.81 34.95
C ALA A 16 -22.77 -6.32 33.56
N LEU A 17 -23.73 -5.40 33.48
CA LEU A 17 -24.20 -4.80 32.22
C LEU A 17 -23.17 -3.86 31.57
N ALA A 18 -22.37 -3.15 32.36
CA ALA A 18 -21.31 -2.26 31.85
C ALA A 18 -20.01 -3.00 31.48
N SER A 19 -19.76 -4.15 32.09
CA SER A 19 -18.52 -4.91 31.92
C SER A 19 -18.15 -5.27 30.47
N PRO A 20 -19.08 -5.61 29.55
CA PRO A 20 -18.73 -5.93 28.16
C PRO A 20 -18.18 -4.72 27.42
N TRP A 21 -18.74 -3.53 27.65
CA TRP A 21 -18.25 -2.28 27.06
C TRP A 21 -16.84 -1.95 27.54
N ILE A 22 -16.58 -2.12 28.84
CA ILE A 22 -15.25 -1.89 29.43
C ILE A 22 -14.23 -2.88 28.84
N ILE A 23 -14.59 -4.16 28.71
CA ILE A 23 -13.75 -5.20 28.11
C ILE A 23 -13.46 -4.88 26.64
N ILE A 24 -14.45 -4.44 25.86
CA ILE A 24 -14.24 -4.04 24.45
C ILE A 24 -13.28 -2.85 24.38
N LEU A 25 -13.47 -1.84 25.24
CA LEU A 25 -12.68 -0.60 25.21
C LEU A 25 -11.21 -0.86 25.57
N VAL A 26 -10.94 -1.71 26.57
CA VAL A 26 -9.59 -2.10 26.99
C VAL A 26 -8.97 -3.13 26.02
N GLY A 27 -9.76 -4.12 25.59
CA GLY A 27 -9.30 -5.22 24.73
C GLY A 27 -9.04 -4.82 23.29
N ARG A 28 -9.71 -3.77 22.78
CA ARG A 28 -9.53 -3.29 21.39
C ARG A 28 -8.07 -3.00 21.07
N ASN A 29 -7.34 -2.37 21.99
CA ASN A 29 -5.94 -2.00 21.75
C ASN A 29 -4.97 -3.19 21.78
N GLN A 30 -5.34 -4.31 22.41
CA GLN A 30 -4.49 -5.52 22.48
C GLN A 30 -4.67 -6.43 21.26
N LEU A 31 -5.82 -6.35 20.58
CA LEU A 31 -6.17 -7.23 19.46
C LEU A 31 -5.78 -6.64 18.09
N HIS A 32 -5.63 -5.32 17.98
CA HIS A 32 -5.37 -4.66 16.69
C HIS A 32 -3.88 -4.34 16.51
N ASN A 33 -3.29 -4.83 15.41
CA ASN A 33 -1.97 -4.40 14.99
C ASN A 33 -2.07 -3.11 14.18
N TYR A 34 -1.89 -1.97 14.85
CA TYR A 34 -1.90 -0.64 14.24
C TYR A 34 -0.76 -0.38 13.25
N ARG A 35 0.20 -1.30 13.10
CA ARG A 35 1.23 -1.20 12.05
C ARG A 35 0.68 -1.51 10.66
N ILE A 36 -0.47 -2.17 10.57
CA ILE A 36 -1.11 -2.46 9.29
C ILE A 36 -1.78 -1.16 8.80
N PRO A 37 -1.46 -0.67 7.60
CA PRO A 37 -2.11 0.49 7.03
C PRO A 37 -3.62 0.25 6.96
N GLN A 38 -4.39 1.12 7.59
CA GLN A 38 -5.84 1.06 7.50
C GLN A 38 -6.29 1.67 6.17
N ARG A 39 -7.21 1.00 5.49
CA ARG A 39 -7.91 1.52 4.31
C ARG A 39 -9.38 1.63 4.64
N GLU A 40 -9.98 2.78 4.34
CA GLU A 40 -11.42 2.99 4.55
C GLU A 40 -12.26 2.07 3.66
N GLN A 41 -11.72 1.68 2.49
CA GLN A 41 -12.41 0.82 1.54
C GLN A 41 -11.55 -0.36 1.10
N LEU A 42 -12.13 -1.57 1.16
CA LEU A 42 -11.50 -2.82 0.73
C LEU A 42 -11.66 -3.08 -0.77
N VAL A 43 -12.69 -2.51 -1.38
CA VAL A 43 -13.01 -2.62 -2.81
C VAL A 43 -12.90 -1.22 -3.41
N GLU A 44 -12.14 -1.03 -4.49
CA GLU A 44 -12.02 0.27 -5.15
C GLU A 44 -13.36 0.65 -5.83
N ASN A 45 -13.80 1.92 -5.74
CA ASN A 45 -15.07 2.37 -6.36
C ASN A 45 -14.98 2.46 -7.89
N GLU A 46 -13.79 2.80 -8.40
CA GLU A 46 -13.52 2.91 -9.83
C GLU A 46 -12.78 1.66 -10.32
N PRO A 47 -13.06 1.18 -11.55
CA PRO A 47 -12.39 0.01 -12.09
C PRO A 47 -10.91 0.31 -12.35
N LYS A 48 -10.04 -0.28 -11.53
CA LYS A 48 -8.60 -0.28 -11.74
C LYS A 48 -8.24 -1.03 -13.02
N GLN A 49 -7.72 -0.33 -14.02
CA GLN A 49 -7.15 -0.98 -15.19
C GLN A 49 -5.72 -1.45 -14.91
N ARG A 50 -5.31 -2.50 -15.64
CA ARG A 50 -3.94 -3.00 -15.65
C ARG A 50 -3.30 -2.66 -16.98
N VAL A 51 -2.27 -1.82 -16.95
CA VAL A 51 -1.60 -1.30 -18.13
C VAL A 51 -0.16 -1.81 -18.16
N LEU A 52 0.26 -2.38 -19.29
CA LEU A 52 1.64 -2.75 -19.56
C LEU A 52 2.18 -1.88 -20.69
N ALA A 53 3.10 -0.97 -20.37
CA ALA A 53 3.80 -0.16 -21.35
C ALA A 53 5.12 -0.85 -21.73
N ILE A 54 5.33 -1.07 -23.03
CA ILE A 54 6.48 -1.82 -23.55
C ILE A 54 7.38 -0.88 -24.32
N PHE A 55 8.66 -0.87 -23.99
CA PHE A 55 9.66 0.00 -24.58
C PHE A 55 10.87 -0.81 -25.09
N PRO A 56 11.50 -0.41 -26.21
CA PRO A 56 12.69 -1.09 -26.71
C PRO A 56 13.88 -1.00 -25.74
N HIS A 57 14.18 0.20 -25.22
CA HIS A 57 15.30 0.46 -24.33
C HIS A 57 14.83 1.22 -23.06
N PRO A 58 15.67 1.27 -22.02
CA PRO A 58 15.51 2.26 -20.95
C PRO A 58 15.49 3.68 -21.54
N ASP A 59 14.83 4.62 -20.85
CA ASP A 59 14.63 6.04 -21.20
C ASP A 59 13.61 6.31 -22.31
N ASP A 60 13.21 5.30 -23.08
CA ASP A 60 12.16 5.45 -24.11
C ASP A 60 10.80 5.79 -23.47
N GLU A 61 10.57 5.39 -22.21
CA GLU A 61 9.34 5.67 -21.46
C GLU A 61 9.14 7.16 -21.16
N VAL A 62 10.23 7.94 -21.14
CA VAL A 62 10.19 9.38 -20.86
C VAL A 62 9.32 10.11 -21.88
N THR A 63 9.24 9.59 -23.11
CA THR A 63 8.39 10.14 -24.19
C THR A 63 6.90 10.17 -23.85
N VAL A 64 6.45 9.30 -22.93
CA VAL A 64 5.05 9.18 -22.48
C VAL A 64 4.92 9.25 -20.96
N ALA A 65 5.93 9.78 -20.26
CA ALA A 65 5.97 9.83 -18.80
C ALA A 65 4.75 10.53 -18.19
N GLY A 66 4.26 11.60 -18.84
CA GLY A 66 3.05 12.30 -18.41
C GLY A 66 1.83 11.37 -18.37
N THR A 67 1.61 10.60 -19.44
CA THR A 67 0.51 9.63 -19.50
C THR A 67 0.66 8.51 -18.46
N ILE A 68 1.87 7.98 -18.27
CA ILE A 68 2.15 6.97 -17.25
C ILE A 68 1.82 7.51 -15.85
N GLN A 69 2.21 8.75 -15.57
CA GLN A 69 1.95 9.40 -14.30
C GLN A 69 0.46 9.62 -14.08
N THR A 70 -0.27 10.13 -15.09
CA THR A 70 -1.73 10.30 -15.01
C THR A 70 -2.44 8.98 -14.75
N LEU A 71 -2.11 7.91 -15.47
CA LEU A 71 -2.70 6.58 -15.24
C LEU A 71 -2.47 6.09 -13.81
N LYS A 72 -1.29 6.37 -13.23
CA LYS A 72 -0.96 5.99 -11.85
C LYS A 72 -1.69 6.85 -10.82
N GLU A 73 -1.84 8.15 -11.07
CA GLU A 73 -2.61 9.10 -10.26
C GLU A 73 -4.10 8.76 -10.25
N ASP A 74 -4.64 8.34 -11.39
CA ASP A 74 -6.00 7.81 -11.55
C ASP A 74 -6.20 6.43 -10.88
N GLY A 75 -5.15 5.91 -10.24
CA GLY A 75 -5.19 4.70 -9.43
C GLY A 75 -4.98 3.40 -10.21
N HIS A 76 -4.72 3.44 -11.51
CA HIS A 76 -4.48 2.25 -12.32
C HIS A 76 -3.15 1.55 -11.97
N GLU A 77 -3.10 0.25 -12.25
CA GLU A 77 -1.87 -0.54 -12.09
C GLU A 77 -1.06 -0.46 -13.38
N VAL A 78 0.03 0.30 -13.36
CA VAL A 78 0.92 0.46 -14.52
C VAL A 78 2.23 -0.30 -14.29
N ARG A 79 2.61 -1.12 -15.27
CA ARG A 79 3.93 -1.78 -15.33
C ARG A 79 4.66 -1.35 -16.60
N LEU A 80 5.97 -1.20 -16.49
CA LEU A 80 6.84 -0.93 -17.63
C LEU A 80 7.66 -2.18 -17.94
N ALA A 81 7.86 -2.47 -19.22
CA ALA A 81 8.73 -3.55 -19.67
C ALA A 81 9.68 -3.00 -20.74
N CYS A 82 10.99 -3.04 -20.46
CA CYS A 82 12.01 -2.76 -21.46
C CYS A 82 12.54 -4.06 -22.05
N LEU A 83 12.59 -4.13 -23.37
CA LEU A 83 13.01 -5.34 -24.09
C LEU A 83 14.52 -5.56 -24.05
N THR A 84 15.29 -4.49 -23.85
CA THR A 84 16.75 -4.52 -23.76
C THR A 84 17.22 -3.74 -22.54
N ARG A 85 18.52 -3.84 -22.24
CA ARG A 85 19.16 -3.04 -21.18
C ARG A 85 19.82 -1.79 -21.74
N GLY A 86 19.72 -1.56 -23.06
CA GLY A 86 20.29 -0.39 -23.71
C GLY A 86 21.82 -0.38 -23.74
N GLU A 87 22.45 -1.55 -23.69
CA GLU A 87 23.90 -1.78 -23.56
C GLU A 87 24.73 -1.33 -24.76
N LYS A 88 24.10 -1.12 -25.91
CA LYS A 88 24.73 -0.55 -27.11
C LYS A 88 24.63 0.99 -27.18
N GLY A 89 24.09 1.61 -26.13
CA GLY A 89 23.99 3.07 -26.03
C GLY A 89 25.36 3.75 -25.95
N LYS A 90 25.38 5.05 -26.25
CA LYS A 90 26.58 5.89 -26.08
C LYS A 90 26.39 6.74 -24.83
N SER A 91 26.77 6.21 -23.67
CA SER A 91 26.82 7.02 -22.45
C SER A 91 28.21 7.64 -22.30
N SER A 92 28.27 8.92 -21.93
CA SER A 92 29.50 9.73 -21.91
C SER A 92 30.55 9.11 -20.98
N GLY A 93 31.49 8.36 -21.57
CA GLY A 93 32.66 7.81 -20.86
C GLY A 93 32.62 6.31 -20.59
N ILE A 94 31.52 5.62 -20.85
CA ILE A 94 31.39 4.18 -20.57
C ILE A 94 31.50 3.40 -21.87
N LYS A 95 32.60 2.66 -22.02
CA LYS A 95 32.87 1.83 -23.21
C LYS A 95 32.49 0.37 -23.02
N ASP A 96 32.37 -0.10 -21.78
CA ASP A 96 32.00 -1.48 -21.49
C ASP A 96 30.47 -1.64 -21.53
N GLU A 97 30.01 -2.50 -22.42
CA GLU A 97 28.58 -2.80 -22.61
C GLU A 97 27.99 -3.45 -21.36
N VAL A 98 28.77 -4.27 -20.64
CA VAL A 98 28.30 -4.97 -19.43
C VAL A 98 28.10 -3.98 -18.29
N GLU A 99 29.05 -3.07 -18.11
CA GLU A 99 28.93 -1.95 -17.17
C GLU A 99 27.75 -1.04 -17.53
N LEU A 100 27.61 -0.67 -18.81
CA LEU A 100 26.50 0.18 -19.26
C LEU A 100 25.14 -0.49 -19.02
N ALA A 101 25.01 -1.79 -19.34
CA ALA A 101 23.81 -2.56 -19.08
C ALA A 101 23.45 -2.59 -17.58
N LYS A 102 24.45 -2.65 -16.69
CA LYS A 102 24.23 -2.62 -15.24
C LYS A 102 23.75 -1.27 -14.76
N ILE A 103 24.31 -0.19 -15.30
CA ILE A 103 23.95 1.18 -14.92
C ILE A 103 22.53 1.48 -15.38
N ARG A 104 22.21 1.27 -16.67
CA ARG A 104 20.88 1.56 -17.21
C ARG A 104 19.77 0.72 -16.59
N SER A 105 20.06 -0.53 -16.22
CA SER A 105 19.09 -1.34 -15.44
C SER A 105 18.85 -0.80 -14.03
N LYS A 106 19.83 -0.11 -13.41
CA LYS A 106 19.65 0.54 -12.11
C LYS A 106 18.92 1.87 -12.21
N GLU A 107 19.09 2.59 -13.33
CA GLU A 107 18.37 3.85 -13.58
C GLU A 107 16.85 3.63 -13.67
N MET A 108 16.43 2.44 -14.09
CA MET A 108 15.01 2.04 -14.16
C MET A 108 14.43 1.40 -12.89
N ALA A 109 15.27 0.96 -11.94
CA ALA A 109 14.85 0.15 -10.79
C ALA A 109 14.35 1.02 -9.62
#